data_AF-A0A150AGY3-F1
#
_entry.id   AF-A0A150AGY3-F1
#
_cell.length_a   1.000
_cell.length_b   1.000
_cell.length_c   1.000
_cell.angle_alpha   90.00
_cell.angle_beta   90.00
_cell.angle_gamma   90.00
#
_symmetry.space_group_name_H-M   'P 1'
#
loop_
_entity.id
_entity.type
_entity.pdbx_description
1 polymer ?
#
loop_
_entity_poly.entity_id
_entity_poly.type
_entity_poly.pdbx_seq_one_letter_code
_entity_poly.pdbx_strand_id
1 'polypeptide(L)'
;MIQKIISIALKIIIMSQSKIVAAAEAALDKLTKLNKKGEYEQQVNDLTWVLGSFKNDGNPDGVYQKVAEAKDVLADLKSKKPRSVAKALMDTLDEALA
;
A
#
# COMPACT_ATOMS: atom_id res chain seq x y z
N MET A 1 -4.84 -16.18 31.03
CA MET A 1 -3.62 -15.67 30.37
C MET A 1 -3.66 -15.86 28.85
N ILE A 2 -3.98 -17.07 28.36
CA ILE A 2 -4.10 -17.42 26.93
C ILE A 2 -5.09 -16.53 26.16
N GLN A 3 -6.30 -16.31 26.71
CA GLN A 3 -7.33 -15.44 26.10
C GLN A 3 -6.89 -13.98 25.88
N LYS A 4 -6.01 -13.46 26.75
CA LYS A 4 -5.52 -12.08 26.69
C LYS A 4 -4.46 -11.91 25.58
N ILE A 5 -3.63 -12.93 25.36
CA ILE A 5 -2.62 -12.96 24.29
C ILE A 5 -3.29 -13.04 22.92
N ILE A 6 -4.33 -13.88 22.77
CA ILE A 6 -5.12 -13.99 21.53
C ILE A 6 -5.78 -12.65 21.18
N SER A 7 -6.38 -11.97 22.16
CA SER A 7 -7.04 -10.67 21.94
C SER A 7 -6.06 -9.55 21.52
N ILE A 8 -4.84 -9.56 22.06
CA ILE A 8 -3.79 -8.59 21.70
C ILE A 8 -3.27 -8.87 20.28
N ALA A 9 -2.98 -10.13 19.95
CA ALA A 9 -2.54 -10.52 18.61
C ALA A 9 -3.59 -10.17 17.54
N LEU A 10 -4.87 -10.43 17.81
CA LEU A 10 -5.97 -10.11 16.90
C LEU A 10 -6.10 -8.60 16.65
N LYS A 11 -5.95 -7.77 17.69
CA LYS A 11 -5.95 -6.30 17.54
C LYS A 11 -4.78 -5.79 16.73
N ILE A 12 -3.58 -6.35 16.91
CA ILE A 12 -2.39 -5.96 16.16
C ILE A 12 -2.55 -6.33 14.68
N ILE A 13 -3.10 -7.50 14.38
CA ILE A 13 -3.38 -7.95 13.01
C ILE A 13 -4.40 -7.01 12.33
N ILE A 14 -5.51 -6.66 13.00
CA ILE A 14 -6.52 -5.74 12.45
C ILE A 14 -5.92 -4.33 12.21
N MET A 15 -5.09 -3.86 13.14
CA MET A 15 -4.45 -2.54 13.02
C MET A 15 -3.40 -2.50 11.91
N SER A 16 -2.65 -3.59 11.71
CA SER A 16 -1.67 -3.72 10.63
C SER A 16 -2.33 -3.84 9.25
N GLN A 17 -3.42 -4.61 9.15
CA GLN A 17 -4.24 -4.66 7.93
C GLN A 17 -4.78 -3.29 7.54
N SER A 18 -5.19 -2.47 8.51
CA SER A 18 -5.60 -1.10 8.24
C SER A 18 -4.46 -0.23 7.70
N LYS A 19 -3.21 -0.46 8.12
CA LYS A 19 -2.05 0.33 7.67
C LYS A 19 -1.67 0.00 6.24
N ILE A 20 -1.60 -1.29 5.88
CA ILE A 20 -1.23 -1.68 4.50
C ILE A 20 -2.29 -1.27 3.49
N VAL A 21 -3.57 -1.28 3.86
CA VAL A 21 -4.67 -0.79 3.02
C VAL A 21 -4.58 0.71 2.84
N ALA A 22 -4.36 1.48 3.91
CA ALA A 22 -4.18 2.93 3.80
C ALA A 22 -2.94 3.28 2.95
N ALA A 23 -1.86 2.52 3.07
CA ALA A 23 -0.66 2.65 2.23
C ALA A 23 -0.97 2.36 0.75
N ALA A 24 -1.74 1.31 0.46
CA ALA A 24 -2.20 0.99 -0.89
C ALA A 24 -3.09 2.09 -1.49
N GLU A 25 -4.02 2.64 -0.72
CA GLU A 25 -4.86 3.76 -1.16
C GLU A 25 -4.04 5.02 -1.46
N ALA A 26 -3.06 5.33 -0.61
CA ALA A 26 -2.16 6.47 -0.82
C ALA A 26 -1.26 6.28 -2.05
N ALA A 27 -0.75 5.07 -2.28
CA ALA A 27 0.00 4.71 -3.47
C ALA A 27 -0.87 4.82 -4.74
N LEU A 28 -2.10 4.30 -4.68
CA LEU A 28 -3.07 4.33 -5.78
C LEU A 28 -3.42 5.77 -6.17
N ASP A 29 -3.76 6.62 -5.20
CA ASP A 29 -4.05 8.05 -5.45
C ASP A 29 -2.84 8.72 -6.12
N LYS A 30 -1.63 8.43 -5.63
CA LYS A 30 -0.43 9.04 -6.18
C LYS A 30 -0.15 8.60 -7.62
N LEU A 31 -0.18 7.29 -7.86
CA LEU A 31 0.06 6.71 -9.19
C LEU A 31 -1.01 7.16 -10.18
N THR A 32 -2.28 7.22 -9.77
CA THR A 32 -3.39 7.75 -10.59
C THR A 32 -3.12 9.18 -11.01
N LYS A 33 -2.69 10.06 -10.10
CA LYS A 33 -2.33 11.46 -10.42
C LYS A 33 -1.13 11.58 -11.38
N LEU A 34 -0.23 10.61 -11.33
CA LEU A 34 0.95 10.54 -12.20
C LEU A 34 0.65 9.88 -13.55
N ASN A 35 -0.41 9.06 -13.65
CA ASN A 35 -0.78 8.27 -14.81
C ASN A 35 -1.42 9.08 -15.96
N LYS A 36 -0.90 10.28 -16.24
CA LYS A 36 -1.45 11.16 -17.29
C LYS A 36 -1.25 10.63 -18.72
N LYS A 37 -0.29 9.74 -18.90
CA LYS A 37 0.12 9.17 -20.19
C LYS A 37 -0.01 7.65 -20.27
N GLY A 38 -0.66 7.02 -19.27
CA GLY A 38 -0.75 5.56 -19.19
C GLY A 38 0.52 4.86 -18.67
N GLU A 39 1.55 5.62 -18.25
CA GLU A 39 2.84 5.07 -17.76
C GLU A 39 2.71 4.21 -16.49
N TYR A 40 1.62 4.39 -15.73
CA TYR A 40 1.36 3.69 -14.46
C TYR A 40 0.04 2.91 -14.46
N GLU A 41 -0.54 2.67 -15.64
CA GLU A 41 -1.85 2.03 -15.80
C GLU A 41 -1.90 0.66 -15.12
N GLN A 42 -0.84 -0.14 -15.26
CA GLN A 42 -0.75 -1.46 -14.66
C GLN A 42 -0.77 -1.39 -13.13
N GLN A 43 0.03 -0.51 -12.53
CA GLN A 43 0.13 -0.38 -11.08
C GLN A 43 -1.17 0.18 -10.48
N VAL A 44 -1.85 1.10 -11.20
CA VAL A 44 -3.16 1.63 -10.82
C VAL A 44 -4.21 0.51 -10.83
N ASN A 45 -4.25 -0.30 -11.89
CA ASN A 45 -5.21 -1.40 -12.03
C ASN A 45 -4.95 -2.50 -11.00
N ASP A 46 -3.69 -2.88 -10.79
CA ASP A 46 -3.30 -3.90 -9.81
C ASP A 46 -3.70 -3.47 -8.39
N LEU A 47 -3.35 -2.24 -7.98
CA LEU A 47 -3.73 -1.71 -6.66
C LEU A 47 -5.25 -1.63 -6.49
N THR A 48 -5.97 -1.18 -7.53
CA THR A 48 -7.43 -1.12 -7.52
C THR A 48 -8.04 -2.52 -7.35
N TRP A 49 -7.49 -3.51 -8.05
CA TRP A 49 -7.95 -4.90 -7.97
C TRP A 49 -7.72 -5.48 -6.59
N VAL A 50 -6.51 -5.37 -6.02
CA VAL A 50 -6.22 -5.95 -4.70
C VAL A 50 -6.98 -5.26 -3.57
N LEU A 51 -7.21 -3.94 -3.67
CA LEU A 51 -8.07 -3.21 -2.73
C LEU A 51 -9.53 -3.65 -2.82
N GLY A 52 -10.00 -3.92 -4.04
CA GLY A 52 -11.33 -4.50 -4.28
C GLY A 52 -11.46 -5.92 -3.73
N SER A 53 -10.46 -6.77 -3.97
CA SER A 53 -10.40 -8.15 -3.46
C SER A 53 -10.42 -8.15 -1.93
N PHE A 54 -9.54 -7.34 -1.31
CA PHE A 54 -9.45 -7.20 0.14
C PHE A 54 -10.79 -6.85 0.79
N LYS A 55 -11.61 -6.00 0.17
CA LYS A 55 -12.95 -5.66 0.68
C LYS A 55 -13.91 -6.85 0.70
N ASN A 56 -13.70 -7.82 -0.18
CA ASN A 56 -14.55 -9.00 -0.31
C ASN A 56 -14.05 -10.19 0.51
N ASP A 57 -12.72 -10.41 0.54
CA ASP A 57 -12.09 -11.59 1.15
C ASP A 57 -11.37 -11.31 2.48
N GLY A 58 -11.09 -10.04 2.80
CA GLY A 58 -10.32 -9.64 3.98
C GLY A 58 -8.86 -10.11 3.97
N ASN A 59 -8.32 -10.53 2.83
CA ASN A 59 -6.97 -11.05 2.70
C ASN A 59 -5.98 -9.95 2.27
N PRO A 60 -5.07 -9.52 3.15
CA PRO A 60 -4.13 -8.44 2.84
C PRO A 60 -2.92 -8.88 2.00
N ASP A 61 -2.70 -10.19 1.77
CA ASP A 61 -1.46 -10.69 1.16
C ASP A 61 -1.20 -10.07 -0.22
N GLY A 62 -2.24 -9.99 -1.05
CA GLY A 62 -2.15 -9.33 -2.36
C GLY A 62 -1.87 -7.82 -2.24
N VAL A 63 -2.38 -7.18 -1.18
CA VAL A 63 -2.16 -5.76 -0.90
C VAL A 63 -0.69 -5.52 -0.54
N TYR A 64 -0.09 -6.36 0.32
CA TYR A 64 1.33 -6.26 0.66
C TYR A 64 2.23 -6.33 -0.57
N GLN A 65 2.00 -7.32 -1.44
CA GLN A 65 2.79 -7.49 -2.64
C GLN A 65 2.70 -6.26 -3.56
N LYS A 66 1.47 -5.78 -3.84
CA LYS A 66 1.29 -4.66 -4.76
C LYS A 66 1.71 -3.32 -4.17
N VAL A 67 1.67 -3.15 -2.86
CA VAL A 67 2.26 -1.98 -2.18
C VAL A 67 3.77 -1.97 -2.32
N ALA A 68 4.45 -3.12 -2.18
CA ALA A 68 5.89 -3.21 -2.38
C ALA A 68 6.29 -2.86 -3.83
N GLU A 69 5.59 -3.42 -4.81
CA GLU A 69 5.80 -3.09 -6.23
C GLU A 69 5.57 -1.59 -6.50
N ALA A 70 4.49 -1.01 -5.95
CA ALA A 70 4.19 0.40 -6.09
C ALA A 70 5.25 1.31 -5.43
N LYS A 71 5.78 0.91 -4.27
CA LYS A 71 6.87 1.61 -3.58
C LYS A 71 8.11 1.67 -4.45
N ASP A 72 8.51 0.56 -5.09
CA ASP A 72 9.69 0.52 -5.94
C ASP A 72 9.55 1.45 -7.15
N VAL A 73 8.37 1.47 -7.78
CA VAL A 73 8.06 2.39 -8.89
C VAL A 73 8.11 3.85 -8.44
N LEU A 74 7.53 4.16 -7.28
CA LEU A 74 7.55 5.51 -6.72
C LEU A 74 8.96 5.93 -6.27
N ALA A 75 9.77 5.00 -5.78
CA ALA A 75 11.18 5.23 -5.41
C ALA A 75 12.03 5.54 -6.64
N ASP A 76 11.90 4.75 -7.71
CA ASP A 76 12.57 5.00 -8.99
C ASP A 76 12.17 6.36 -9.56
N LEU A 77 10.86 6.67 -9.57
CA LEU A 77 10.39 7.98 -10.00
C LEU A 77 10.95 9.11 -9.13
N LYS A 78 11.02 8.94 -7.81
CA LYS A 78 11.57 9.93 -6.90
C LYS A 78 13.06 10.13 -7.13
N SER A 79 13.82 9.09 -7.47
CA SER A 79 15.24 9.22 -7.82
C SER A 79 15.44 10.11 -9.06
N LYS A 80 14.55 9.98 -10.05
CA LYS A 80 14.58 10.76 -11.31
C LYS A 80 13.99 12.16 -11.11
N LYS A 81 12.97 12.30 -10.27
CA LYS A 81 12.21 13.52 -10.00
C LYS A 81 11.95 13.66 -8.49
N PRO A 82 12.89 14.18 -7.69
CA PRO A 82 12.81 14.18 -6.22
C PRO A 82 11.58 14.88 -5.62
N ARG A 83 11.02 15.86 -6.32
CA ARG A 83 9.82 16.60 -5.88
C ARG A 83 8.51 15.98 -6.35
N SER A 84 8.57 14.92 -7.16
CA SER A 84 7.37 14.29 -7.71
C SER A 84 6.65 13.42 -6.70
N VAL A 85 7.36 12.86 -5.71
CA VAL A 85 6.81 11.97 -4.67
C VAL A 85 7.17 12.53 -3.29
N ALA A 86 6.16 12.73 -2.45
CA ALA A 86 6.35 13.25 -1.09
C ALA A 86 7.19 12.27 -0.24
N LYS A 87 8.03 12.79 0.66
CA LYS A 87 8.75 11.95 1.63
C LYS A 87 7.78 11.22 2.56
N ALA A 88 6.76 11.92 3.06
CA ALA A 88 5.74 11.33 3.91
C ALA A 88 5.07 10.10 3.27
N LEU A 89 4.80 10.11 1.96
CA LEU A 89 4.23 8.95 1.28
C LEU A 89 5.18 7.76 1.34
N MET A 90 6.46 7.94 1.02
CA MET A 90 7.45 6.86 1.09
C MET A 90 7.58 6.32 2.52
N ASP A 91 7.62 7.21 3.52
CA ASP A 91 7.68 6.81 4.93
C ASP A 91 6.43 5.96 5.31
N THR A 92 5.23 6.33 4.84
CA THR A 92 4.00 5.54 5.04
C THR A 92 4.06 4.16 4.38
N LEU A 93 4.62 4.06 3.17
CA LEU A 93 4.79 2.78 2.48
C LEU A 93 5.81 1.89 3.20
N ASP A 94 6.90 2.49 3.69
CA ASP A 94 7.94 1.79 4.46
C ASP A 94 7.40 1.25 5.78
N GLU A 95 6.69 2.08 6.54
CA GLU A 95 6.08 1.70 7.81
C GLU A 95 4.99 0.62 7.67
N ALA A 96 4.31 0.57 6.52
CA ALA A 96 3.29 -0.44 6.27
C ALA A 96 3.88 -1.80 5.83
N LEU A 97 5.09 -1.80 5.27
CA LEU A 97 5.79 -3.02 4.82
C LEU A 97 6.76 -3.60 5.88
N ALA A 98 7.03 -2.86 6.95
CA ALA A 98 7.91 -3.25 8.06
C ALA A 98 7.14 -3.96 9.18
#